data_AF-A0A6J6P3D5-F1
#
_entry.id   AF-A0A6J6P3D5-F1
#
_cell.length_a   1.000
_cell.length_b   1.000
_cell.length_c   1.000
_cell.angle_alpha   90.00
_cell.angle_beta   90.00
_cell.angle_gamma   90.00
#
_symmetry.space_group_name_H-M   'P 1'
#
loop_
_entity.id
_entity.type
_entity.pdbx_description
1 polymer ?
#
loop_
_entity_poly.entity_id
_entity_poly.type
_entity_poly.pdbx_seq_one_letter_code
_entity_poly.pdbx_strand_id
1 'polypeptide(L)'
;MSDRSKIRNRRVSGNTVQQQRDIANAIKNSREMALLPYTKRVSNTRPGRPSRDGGDRGPRRDAAAVAEGATEEIAEDIDGDDNDDTTETEA
;
A
#
# COMPACT_ATOMS: atom_id res chain seq x y z
N MET A 1 4.64 15.44 -2.77
CA MET A 1 4.50 14.42 -3.84
C MET A 1 5.79 14.29 -4.63
N SER A 2 6.19 13.08 -5.04
CA SER A 2 7.31 12.87 -5.96
C SER A 2 6.85 12.96 -7.43
N ASP A 3 7.73 13.35 -8.33
CA ASP A 3 7.52 13.40 -9.80
C ASP A 3 7.05 12.07 -10.40
N ARG A 4 7.27 10.97 -9.68
CA ARG A 4 6.83 9.62 -10.05
C ARG A 4 5.43 9.26 -9.50
N SER A 5 4.64 10.26 -9.13
CA SER A 5 3.30 10.12 -8.54
C SER A 5 3.27 9.34 -7.22
N LYS A 6 4.37 9.36 -6.45
CA LYS A 6 4.45 8.69 -5.14
C LYS A 6 4.22 9.68 -3.99
N ILE A 7 3.50 9.23 -2.97
CA ILE A 7 3.39 9.95 -1.69
C ILE A 7 4.76 9.92 -1.01
N ARG A 8 5.26 11.09 -0.58
CA ARG A 8 6.52 11.18 0.16
C ARG A 8 6.31 10.79 1.61
N ASN A 9 7.36 10.26 2.24
CA ASN A 9 7.35 9.90 3.65
C ASN A 9 7.08 11.15 4.52
N ARG A 10 6.32 10.97 5.59
CA ARG A 10 6.03 11.98 6.62
C ARG A 10 7.26 12.75 7.08
N ARG A 11 8.38 12.07 7.33
CA ARG A 11 9.65 12.70 7.79
C ARG A 11 10.26 13.67 6.78
N VAL A 12 9.93 13.51 5.49
CA VAL A 12 10.45 14.37 4.41
C VAL A 12 9.58 15.60 4.24
N SER A 13 8.27 15.46 4.43
CA SER A 13 7.31 16.56 4.30
C SER A 13 7.08 17.32 5.62
N GLY A 14 7.45 16.74 6.77
CA GLY A 14 7.21 17.33 8.09
C GLY A 14 5.79 17.16 8.65
N ASN A 15 4.98 16.26 8.07
CA ASN A 15 3.56 16.11 8.46
C ASN A 15 3.40 15.37 9.80
N THR A 16 2.21 15.44 10.42
CA THR A 16 1.81 14.55 11.53
C THR A 16 1.27 13.21 11.02
N VAL A 17 1.00 12.25 11.92
CA VAL A 17 0.47 10.93 11.53
C VAL A 17 -0.91 11.08 10.89
N GLN A 18 -1.81 11.83 11.53
CA GLN A 18 -3.18 12.08 11.07
C GLN A 18 -3.17 12.75 9.69
N GLN A 19 -2.44 13.86 9.56
CA GLN A 19 -2.31 14.57 8.29
C GLN A 19 -1.78 13.68 7.15
N GLN A 20 -0.86 12.76 7.46
CA GLN A 20 -0.35 11.83 6.45
C GLN A 20 -1.41 10.83 5.97
N ARG A 21 -2.32 10.40 6.86
CA ARG A 21 -3.48 9.55 6.52
C ARG A 21 -4.47 10.33 5.66
N ASP A 22 -4.79 11.55 6.05
CA ASP A 22 -5.73 12.42 5.31
C ASP A 22 -5.23 12.69 3.88
N ILE A 23 -3.94 13.01 3.75
CA ILE A 23 -3.29 13.21 2.45
C ILE A 23 -3.35 11.92 1.62
N ALA A 24 -3.13 10.74 2.23
CA ALA A 24 -3.20 9.48 1.52
C ALA A 24 -4.61 9.20 0.98
N ASN A 25 -5.63 9.44 1.79
CA ASN A 25 -7.04 9.28 1.41
C ASN A 25 -7.44 10.25 0.30
N ALA A 26 -7.07 11.53 0.43
CA ALA A 26 -7.34 12.54 -0.60
C ALA A 26 -6.70 12.17 -1.95
N ILE A 27 -5.49 11.59 -1.93
CA ILE A 27 -4.78 11.15 -3.15
C ILE A 27 -5.46 9.92 -3.76
N LYS A 28 -6.01 9.00 -2.96
CA LYS A 28 -6.80 7.86 -3.45
C LYS A 28 -8.02 8.37 -4.21
N ASN A 29 -8.81 9.23 -3.57
CA ASN A 29 -10.02 9.82 -4.18
C ASN A 29 -9.67 10.61 -5.45
N SER A 30 -8.58 11.40 -5.43
CA SER A 30 -8.14 12.16 -6.60
C SER A 30 -7.77 11.27 -7.79
N ARG A 31 -7.27 10.04 -7.55
CA ARG A 31 -6.94 9.07 -8.61
C ARG A 31 -8.18 8.38 -9.15
N GLU A 32 -9.16 8.10 -8.29
CA GLU A 32 -10.47 7.61 -8.72
C GLU A 32 -11.17 8.65 -9.60
N MET A 33 -11.02 9.94 -9.26
CA MET A 33 -11.50 11.07 -10.06
C MET A 33 -10.61 11.43 -11.27
N ALA A 34 -9.58 10.64 -11.57
CA ALA A 34 -8.64 10.87 -12.68
C ALA A 34 -7.92 12.25 -12.68
N LEU A 35 -7.87 12.93 -11.54
CA LEU A 35 -7.14 14.21 -11.39
C LEU A 35 -5.62 13.99 -11.33
N LEU A 36 -5.20 12.81 -10.87
CA LEU A 36 -3.80 12.44 -10.72
C LEU A 36 -3.51 11.09 -11.40
N PRO A 37 -2.33 10.93 -12.02
CA PRO A 37 -1.97 9.69 -12.70
C PRO A 37 -1.69 8.53 -11.74
N TYR A 38 -2.15 7.33 -12.12
CA TYR A 38 -1.80 6.06 -11.47
C TYR A 38 -0.61 5.41 -12.18
N THR A 39 0.53 5.27 -11.50
CA THR A 39 1.72 4.64 -12.11
C THR A 39 1.86 3.19 -11.67
N LYS A 40 1.31 2.25 -12.45
CA LYS A 40 1.59 0.81 -12.29
C LYS A 40 3.01 0.55 -12.80
N ARG A 41 3.95 0.31 -11.89
CA ARG A 41 5.30 -0.11 -12.32
C ARG A 41 5.28 -1.60 -12.60
N VAL A 42 5.63 -1.95 -13.83
CA VAL A 42 5.97 -3.33 -14.19
C VAL A 42 7.23 -3.66 -13.42
N SER A 43 7.15 -4.59 -12.47
CA SER A 43 8.34 -5.15 -11.86
C SER A 43 9.11 -5.85 -12.97
N ASN A 44 10.21 -5.26 -13.44
CA ASN A 44 11.11 -6.00 -14.32
C ASN A 44 11.63 -7.17 -13.50
N THR A 45 11.12 -8.38 -13.79
CA THR A 45 11.65 -9.63 -13.25
C THR A 45 13.13 -9.63 -13.57
N ARG A 46 13.95 -9.47 -12.52
CA ARG A 46 15.41 -9.47 -12.66
C ARG A 46 15.80 -10.77 -13.37
N PRO A 47 16.62 -10.74 -14.42
CA PRO A 47 17.15 -11.97 -14.98
C PRO A 47 17.84 -12.73 -13.85
N GLY A 48 17.49 -14.01 -13.72
CA GLY A 48 17.89 -14.86 -12.61
C GLY A 48 19.37 -14.69 -12.30
N ARG A 49 19.67 -14.31 -11.07
CA ARG A 49 21.03 -14.48 -10.55
C ARG A 49 21.34 -15.98 -10.67
N PRO A 50 22.45 -16.40 -11.28
CA PRO A 50 22.84 -17.79 -11.22
C PRO A 50 22.92 -18.18 -9.75
N SER A 51 22.30 -19.31 -9.40
CA SER A 51 22.36 -19.89 -8.07
C SER A 51 23.84 -20.08 -7.74
N ARG A 52 24.39 -19.17 -6.94
CA ARG A 52 25.75 -19.31 -6.46
C ARG A 52 25.65 -20.31 -5.32
N ASP A 53 26.10 -21.52 -5.60
CA ASP A 53 26.30 -22.61 -4.66
C ASP A 53 26.57 -22.11 -3.24
N GLY A 54 25.75 -22.59 -2.29
CA GLY A 54 26.07 -22.52 -0.88
C GLY A 54 25.02 -21.81 -0.02
N GLY A 55 24.15 -22.60 0.60
CA GLY A 55 23.52 -22.18 1.84
C GLY A 55 22.14 -22.78 2.04
N ASP A 56 22.13 -24.05 2.43
CA ASP A 56 21.21 -24.67 3.38
C ASP A 56 20.36 -23.66 4.17
N ARG A 57 19.24 -23.23 3.57
CA ARG A 57 18.12 -22.62 4.28
C ARG A 57 17.02 -23.64 4.20
N GLY A 58 17.03 -24.55 5.17
CA GLY A 58 16.00 -25.55 5.36
C GLY A 58 14.58 -24.96 5.30
N PRO A 59 13.57 -25.79 5.06
CA PRO A 59 12.20 -25.35 4.85
C PRO A 59 11.72 -24.55 6.06
N ARG A 60 11.22 -23.32 5.83
CA ARG A 60 10.39 -22.64 6.84
C ARG A 60 9.22 -23.59 7.12
N ARG A 61 9.08 -24.02 8.38
CA ARG A 61 8.15 -25.08 8.84
C ARG A 61 6.66 -24.72 8.70
N ASP A 62 6.35 -23.62 8.01
CA ASP A 62 5.02 -23.01 7.99
C ASP A 62 4.42 -22.93 6.57
N ALA A 63 5.07 -23.53 5.56
CA ALA A 63 4.69 -23.42 4.15
C ALA A 63 3.99 -24.68 3.60
N ALA A 64 2.96 -25.16 4.29
CA ALA A 64 2.00 -26.12 3.74
C ALA A 64 0.59 -25.53 3.90
N ALA A 65 -0.17 -25.51 2.79
CA ALA A 65 -1.53 -24.97 2.60
C ALA A 65 -1.55 -23.43 2.38
N VAL A 66 -2.11 -22.82 1.34
CA VAL A 66 -3.07 -23.23 0.29
C VAL A 66 -2.78 -22.37 -0.94
N ALA A 67 -2.70 -22.97 -2.13
CA ALA A 67 -2.73 -22.24 -3.38
C ALA A 67 -3.89 -22.79 -4.21
N GLU A 68 -5.06 -22.16 -4.13
CA GLU A 68 -6.12 -22.30 -5.14
C GLU A 68 -6.82 -20.95 -5.35
N GLY A 69 -6.88 -20.55 -6.62
CA GLY A 69 -7.88 -19.67 -7.24
C GLY A 69 -8.22 -18.33 -6.58
N ALA A 70 -7.58 -17.25 -7.03
CA ALA A 70 -8.13 -15.90 -6.90
C ALA A 70 -8.39 -15.32 -8.29
N THR A 71 -9.60 -15.54 -8.81
CA THR A 71 -10.24 -14.52 -9.66
C THR A 71 -10.32 -13.25 -8.80
N GLU A 72 -9.81 -12.11 -9.30
CA GLU A 72 -10.00 -10.83 -8.60
C GLU A 72 -11.49 -10.48 -8.64
N GLU A 73 -12.22 -10.92 -7.60
CA GLU A 73 -13.33 -10.12 -7.10
C GLU A 73 -12.75 -8.78 -6.67
N ILE A 74 -13.40 -7.71 -7.10
CA ILE A 74 -13.18 -6.39 -6.54
C ILE A 74 -13.68 -6.48 -5.11
N ALA A 75 -12.78 -6.79 -4.18
CA ALA A 75 -13.06 -6.65 -2.77
C ALA A 75 -13.33 -5.16 -2.52
N GLU A 76 -14.60 -4.81 -2.34
CA GLU A 76 -14.97 -3.62 -1.57
C GLU A 76 -14.63 -3.91 -0.11
N ASP A 77 -13.34 -4.01 0.20
CA ASP A 77 -12.83 -3.81 1.54
C ASP A 77 -12.93 -2.31 1.81
N ILE A 78 -14.15 -1.92 2.22
CA ILE A 78 -14.36 -0.71 3.00
C ILE A 78 -13.68 -1.00 4.34
N ASP A 79 -12.37 -0.76 4.40
CA ASP A 79 -11.65 -0.69 5.66
C ASP A 79 -12.21 0.52 6.43
N GLY A 80 -13.20 0.25 7.28
CA GLY A 80 -13.45 1.06 8.45
C GLY A 80 -12.20 1.06 9.32
N ASP A 81 -11.44 2.15 9.26
CA ASP A 81 -10.68 2.63 10.41
C ASP A 81 -11.41 3.87 10.92
N ASP A 82 -12.18 3.63 11.97
CA ASP A 82 -12.86 4.59 12.81
C ASP A 82 -11.93 5.73 13.27
N ASN A 83 -12.40 6.95 13.06
CA ASN A 83 -12.35 7.94 14.13
C ASN A 83 -13.54 8.89 13.99
N ASP A 84 -14.63 8.47 14.64
CA ASP A 84 -15.59 9.39 15.24
C ASP A 84 -14.84 10.29 16.23
N ASP A 85 -14.74 11.57 15.89
CA ASP A 85 -14.55 12.62 16.89
C ASP A 85 -15.61 13.70 16.65
N THR A 86 -16.88 13.30 16.78
CA THR A 86 -17.99 14.23 17.02
C THR A 86 -18.05 14.61 18.50
N THR A 87 -17.06 15.35 18.99
CA THR A 87 -17.29 16.13 20.22
C THR A 87 -18.10 17.37 19.87
N GLU A 88 -19.43 17.20 19.79
CA GLU A 88 -20.35 18.26 20.20
C GLU A 88 -20.00 18.62 21.64
N THR A 89 -19.29 19.72 21.83
CA THR A 89 -19.17 20.36 23.14
C THR A 89 -20.04 21.60 23.07
N GLU A 90 -21.15 21.58 23.81
CA GLU A 90 -22.09 22.69 23.95
C GLU A 90 -21.40 24.03 24.23
N ALA A 91 -21.94 25.09 23.64
CA ALA A 91 -22.12 26.40 24.28
C ALA A 91 -23.34 27.09 23.66
#